data_AF-T1AUZ1-F1
#
_entry.id   AF-T1AUZ1-F1
#
_cell.length_a   1.000
_cell.length_b   1.000
_cell.length_c   1.000
_cell.angle_alpha   90.00
_cell.angle_beta   90.00
_cell.angle_gamma   90.00
#
_symmetry.space_group_name_H-M   'P 1'
#
loop_
_entity.id
_entity.type
_entity.pdbx_description
1 polymer ?
#
loop_
_entity_poly.entity_id
_entity_poly.type
_entity_poly.pdbx_seq_one_letter_code
_entity_poly.pdbx_strand_id
1 'polypeptide(L)'
;VDREREIERFTSRQHFTVRTDLETSRNEGILALWQIPDDLLVDELLLDREPAAALVARLPGERAVVEKFTRKEHEREALMPYNLSKLKQVANRRFGLSGQATLDAAQELYEAKASTYPRTDCPYLPEEQHGDAREILGTLGALSIAGIDPRRKHSAWNTKKVEAHHAIIPTGRAVPGNVSSAAQQVFSLIRDAYVRLFMPPERYETREAIFAFSSGERFRAHSRFTLKPGWTELGGADDEPVEEEGKEAHARLPALEVGEQVVCSGADVVAKDTKPPRYYTDGTLEAAMVGIHKLIIDPKMKARLRETSGLGTEATRAAIIETLIAREYIHRNK
;
A
#
# COMPACT_ATOMS: atom_id res chain seq x y z
N VAL A 1 -6.90 12.37 -20.90
CA VAL A 1 -7.96 13.37 -21.18
C VAL A 1 -8.82 13.67 -19.96
N ASP A 2 -9.75 12.81 -19.49
CA ASP A 2 -10.64 13.23 -18.39
C ASP A 2 -9.91 13.53 -17.08
N ARG A 3 -8.93 12.69 -16.70
CA ARG A 3 -8.03 12.98 -15.57
C ARG A 3 -7.25 14.28 -15.75
N GLU A 4 -6.86 14.61 -16.98
CA GLU A 4 -6.14 15.85 -17.26
C GLU A 4 -7.06 17.06 -17.11
N ARG A 5 -8.28 17.00 -17.64
CA ARG A 5 -9.32 18.02 -17.43
C ARG A 5 -9.67 18.18 -15.96
N GLU A 6 -9.70 17.09 -15.20
CA GLU A 6 -9.93 17.09 -13.75
C GLU A 6 -8.80 17.86 -13.03
N ILE A 7 -7.54 17.61 -13.41
CA ILE A 7 -6.37 18.30 -12.88
C ILE A 7 -6.36 19.78 -13.29
N GLU A 8 -6.66 20.10 -14.55
CA GLU A 8 -6.71 21.48 -15.07
C GLU A 8 -7.82 22.32 -14.42
N ARG A 9 -8.97 21.70 -14.14
CA ARG A 9 -10.10 22.36 -13.47
C ARG A 9 -9.98 22.35 -11.95
N PHE A 10 -9.01 21.63 -11.41
CA PHE A 10 -8.83 21.53 -9.97
C PHE A 10 -8.42 22.88 -9.39
N THR A 11 -9.21 23.37 -8.44
CA THR A 11 -8.85 24.54 -7.64
C THR A 11 -8.47 24.06 -6.25
N SER A 12 -7.21 24.28 -5.87
CA SER A 12 -6.73 23.97 -4.53
C SER A 12 -7.54 24.73 -3.49
N ARG A 13 -7.97 24.02 -2.45
CA ARG A 13 -8.62 24.58 -1.28
C ARG A 13 -7.68 24.40 -0.10
N GLN A 14 -7.36 25.50 0.56
CA GLN A 14 -6.69 25.42 1.84
C GLN A 14 -7.68 24.90 2.89
N HIS A 15 -7.23 23.96 3.70
CA HIS A 15 -7.99 23.42 4.82
C HIS A 15 -7.10 23.31 6.05
N PHE A 16 -7.73 23.25 7.22
CA PHE A 16 -7.07 23.34 8.51
C PHE A 16 -7.38 22.13 9.37
N THR A 17 -6.48 21.84 10.31
CA THR A 17 -6.74 20.95 11.44
C THR A 17 -5.94 21.46 12.63
N VAL A 18 -6.26 21.00 13.83
CA VAL A 18 -5.48 21.32 15.03
C VAL A 18 -4.70 20.08 15.45
N ARG A 19 -3.40 20.26 15.64
CA ARG A 19 -2.50 19.26 16.24
C ARG A 19 -2.15 19.71 17.65
N THR A 20 -2.22 18.78 18.60
CA THR A 20 -1.80 19.01 19.98
C THR A 20 -0.60 18.15 20.35
N ASP A 21 0.26 18.73 21.18
CA ASP A 21 1.26 18.05 21.99
C ASP A 21 0.64 17.83 23.38
N LEU A 22 0.35 16.56 23.71
CA LEU A 22 -0.12 16.16 25.03
C LEU A 22 1.02 15.46 25.77
N GLU A 23 1.06 15.60 27.08
CA GLU A 23 2.08 15.01 27.94
C GLU A 23 1.41 14.24 29.08
N THR A 24 1.84 12.99 29.28
CA THR A 24 1.41 12.18 30.44
C THR A 24 2.11 12.64 31.72
N SER A 25 1.63 12.18 32.88
CA SER A 25 2.33 12.40 34.17
C SER A 25 3.73 11.78 34.24
N ARG A 26 4.08 10.91 33.28
CA ARG A 26 5.38 10.25 33.13
C ARG A 26 6.30 10.98 32.13
N ASN A 27 5.94 12.19 31.71
CA ASN A 27 6.64 12.99 30.68
C ASN A 27 6.75 12.27 29.33
N GLU A 28 5.74 11.48 28.97
CA GLU A 28 5.63 10.86 27.65
C GLU A 28 4.80 11.77 26.73
N GLY A 29 5.41 12.23 25.63
CA GLY A 29 4.75 13.09 24.64
C GLY A 29 3.84 12.30 23.69
N ILE A 30 2.69 12.88 23.35
CA ILE A 30 1.66 12.34 22.49
C ILE A 30 1.26 13.42 21.48
N LEU A 31 1.30 13.09 20.20
CA LEU A 31 0.67 13.93 19.17
C LEU A 31 -0.75 13.46 18.92
N ALA A 32 -1.71 14.37 19.01
CA ALA A 32 -3.11 14.08 18.70
C ALA A 32 -3.70 15.12 17.74
N LEU A 33 -4.65 14.68 16.92
CA LEU A 33 -5.34 15.52 15.94
C LEU A 33 -6.77 15.77 16.38
N TRP A 34 -7.27 16.98 16.17
CA TRP A 34 -8.62 17.38 16.53
C TRP A 34 -9.65 16.56 15.75
N GLN A 35 -10.63 16.03 16.47
CA GLN A 35 -11.85 15.48 15.90
C GLN A 35 -12.80 16.64 15.63
N ILE A 36 -12.66 17.20 14.43
CA ILE A 36 -13.42 18.37 14.01
C ILE A 36 -14.92 18.02 14.00
N PRO A 37 -15.78 18.81 14.67
CA PRO A 37 -17.22 18.67 14.58
C PRO A 37 -17.75 18.74 13.13
N ASP A 38 -18.69 17.86 12.79
CA ASP A 38 -19.25 17.74 11.43
C ASP A 38 -19.89 19.05 10.91
N ASP A 39 -20.41 19.89 11.80
CA ASP A 39 -21.03 21.18 11.47
C ASP A 39 -20.03 22.25 11.02
N LEU A 40 -18.73 22.06 11.32
CA LEU A 40 -17.65 22.92 10.85
C LEU A 40 -17.02 22.43 9.54
N LEU A 41 -17.37 21.23 9.07
CA LEU A 41 -16.79 20.60 7.89
C LEU A 41 -17.59 20.93 6.63
N VAL A 42 -16.86 21.17 5.54
CA VAL A 42 -17.39 21.27 4.18
C VAL A 42 -16.61 20.29 3.31
N ASP A 43 -17.29 19.30 2.74
CA ASP A 43 -16.66 18.17 2.03
C ASP A 43 -15.57 17.47 2.86
N GLU A 44 -15.85 17.18 4.15
CA GLU A 44 -14.91 16.57 5.11
C GLU A 44 -13.69 17.44 5.46
N LEU A 45 -13.68 18.72 5.06
CA LEU A 45 -12.58 19.65 5.30
C LEU A 45 -13.02 20.85 6.13
N LEU A 46 -12.20 21.25 7.10
CA LEU A 46 -12.34 22.52 7.78
C LEU A 46 -11.71 23.63 6.92
N LEU A 47 -12.55 24.40 6.24
CA LEU A 47 -12.10 25.48 5.35
C LEU A 47 -11.91 26.82 6.05
N ASP A 48 -12.60 27.04 7.18
CA ASP A 48 -12.42 28.24 8.00
C ASP A 48 -11.31 28.03 9.03
N ARG A 49 -10.36 28.96 9.09
CA ARG A 49 -9.24 28.92 10.04
C ARG A 49 -9.65 29.34 11.44
N GLU A 50 -10.67 30.19 11.58
CA GLU A 50 -11.03 30.81 12.86
C GLU A 50 -11.35 29.80 13.97
N PRO A 51 -12.17 28.74 13.74
CA PRO A 51 -12.43 27.72 14.76
C PRO A 51 -11.14 27.03 15.26
N ALA A 52 -10.22 26.70 14.35
CA ALA A 52 -8.94 26.09 14.70
C ALA A 52 -8.04 27.06 15.48
N ALA A 53 -8.00 28.34 15.07
CA ALA A 53 -7.20 29.37 15.74
C ALA A 53 -7.72 29.67 17.16
N ALA A 54 -9.04 29.80 17.32
CA ALA A 54 -9.68 29.98 18.61
C ALA A 54 -9.44 28.79 19.55
N LEU A 55 -9.46 27.57 19.01
CA LEU A 55 -9.15 26.34 19.75
C LEU A 55 -7.68 26.30 20.20
N VAL A 56 -6.72 26.60 19.31
CA VAL A 56 -5.28 26.61 19.66
C VAL A 56 -4.95 27.63 20.74
N ALA A 57 -5.62 28.80 20.77
CA ALA A 57 -5.35 29.83 21.77
C ALA A 57 -5.69 29.43 23.21
N ARG A 58 -6.59 28.44 23.41
CA ARG A 58 -7.06 28.01 24.73
C ARG A 58 -6.44 26.70 25.21
N LEU A 59 -5.99 25.83 24.31
CA LEU A 59 -5.51 24.48 24.65
C LEU A 59 -4.25 24.43 25.53
N PRO A 60 -3.21 25.29 25.36
CA PRO A 60 -1.99 25.19 26.15
C PRO A 60 -2.27 25.28 27.67
N GLY A 61 -1.81 24.27 28.41
CA GLY A 61 -2.03 24.12 29.84
C GLY A 61 -3.36 23.48 30.24
N GLU A 62 -4.30 23.30 29.30
CA GLU A 62 -5.53 22.55 29.57
C GLU A 62 -5.23 21.06 29.81
N ARG A 63 -6.09 20.45 30.63
CA ARG A 63 -6.06 19.02 30.89
C ARG A 63 -7.07 18.31 30.02
N ALA A 64 -6.68 17.16 29.49
CA ALA A 64 -7.59 16.21 28.88
C ALA A 64 -7.58 14.89 29.65
N VAL A 65 -8.67 14.16 29.53
CA VAL A 65 -8.78 12.79 30.05
C VAL A 65 -8.71 11.83 28.89
N VAL A 66 -8.02 10.71 29.06
CA VAL A 66 -8.08 9.57 28.15
C VAL A 66 -9.49 8.98 28.20
N GLU A 67 -10.35 9.39 27.28
CA GLU A 67 -11.74 8.92 27.17
C GLU A 67 -11.78 7.48 26.66
N LYS A 68 -10.89 7.15 25.72
CA LYS A 68 -10.78 5.82 25.15
C LYS A 68 -9.32 5.51 24.86
N PHE A 69 -8.90 4.30 25.18
CA PHE A 69 -7.64 3.74 24.72
C PHE A 69 -7.86 2.31 24.25
N THR A 70 -7.34 1.97 23.07
CA THR A 70 -7.37 0.62 22.54
C THR A 70 -5.99 0.21 22.07
N ARG A 71 -5.61 -1.02 22.42
CA ARG A 71 -4.37 -1.66 22.01
C ARG A 71 -4.74 -3.01 21.39
N LYS A 72 -4.36 -3.23 20.14
CA LYS A 72 -4.65 -4.47 19.42
C LYS A 72 -3.37 -4.98 18.76
N GLU A 73 -3.02 -6.22 19.04
CA GLU A 73 -2.00 -6.93 18.29
C GLU A 73 -2.63 -7.51 17.01
N HIS A 74 -1.87 -7.46 15.93
CA HIS A 74 -2.25 -7.94 14.62
C HIS A 74 -1.11 -8.75 14.04
N GLU A 75 -1.47 -9.69 13.16
CA GLU A 75 -0.53 -10.40 12.30
C GLU A 75 -0.87 -10.09 10.84
N ARG A 76 0.15 -9.78 10.04
CA ARG A 76 0.02 -9.59 8.59
C ARG A 76 0.90 -10.59 7.88
N GLU A 77 0.26 -11.52 7.18
CA GLU A 77 0.92 -12.47 6.28
C GLU A 77 1.62 -11.76 5.12
N ALA A 78 2.56 -12.46 4.49
CA ALA A 78 3.23 -11.98 3.31
C ALA A 78 2.24 -11.68 2.18
N LEU A 79 2.57 -10.74 1.31
CA LEU A 79 1.77 -10.49 0.11
C LEU A 79 1.73 -11.72 -0.79
N MET A 80 0.65 -11.84 -1.56
CA MET A 80 0.53 -12.89 -2.57
C MET A 80 1.67 -12.79 -3.60
N PRO A 81 2.12 -13.92 -4.17
CA PRO A 81 2.99 -13.94 -5.33
C PRO A 81 2.42 -13.14 -6.49
N TYR A 82 3.29 -12.71 -7.39
CA TYR A 82 2.87 -11.82 -8.47
C TYR A 82 2.11 -12.56 -9.57
N ASN A 83 1.01 -11.96 -10.00
CA ASN A 83 0.55 -12.05 -11.38
C ASN A 83 1.21 -10.95 -12.22
N LEU A 84 1.00 -10.94 -13.54
CA LEU A 84 1.66 -9.96 -14.42
C LEU A 84 1.32 -8.51 -14.05
N SER A 85 0.05 -8.21 -13.77
CA SER A 85 -0.40 -6.85 -13.48
C SER A 85 0.29 -6.30 -12.24
N LYS A 86 0.35 -7.10 -11.16
CA LYS A 86 1.02 -6.67 -9.93
C LYS A 86 2.53 -6.55 -10.12
N LEU A 87 3.14 -7.45 -10.88
CA LEU A 87 4.57 -7.38 -11.20
C LEU A 87 4.91 -6.08 -11.92
N LYS A 88 4.12 -5.68 -12.94
CA LYS A 88 4.26 -4.41 -13.65
C LYS A 88 4.12 -3.20 -12.74
N GLN A 89 3.11 -3.19 -11.86
CA GLN A 89 2.92 -2.08 -10.91
C GLN A 89 4.13 -1.92 -9.97
N VAL A 90 4.63 -3.03 -9.42
CA VAL A 90 5.76 -3.00 -8.48
C VAL A 90 7.06 -2.65 -9.21
N ALA A 91 7.32 -3.22 -10.39
CA ALA A 91 8.48 -2.90 -11.21
C ALA A 91 8.50 -1.44 -11.66
N ASN A 92 7.34 -0.87 -12.02
CA ASN A 92 7.23 0.54 -12.34
C ASN A 92 7.55 1.42 -11.13
N ARG A 93 6.98 1.13 -9.95
CA ARG A 93 7.24 1.93 -8.75
C ARG A 93 8.68 1.83 -8.27
N ARG A 94 9.29 0.63 -8.29
CA ARG A 94 10.64 0.42 -7.75
C ARG A 94 11.75 0.79 -8.72
N PHE A 95 11.53 0.61 -10.02
CA PHE A 95 12.59 0.69 -11.03
C PHE A 95 12.23 1.59 -12.23
N GLY A 96 11.01 2.15 -12.29
CA GLY A 96 10.56 2.97 -13.41
C GLY A 96 10.31 2.19 -14.70
N LEU A 97 10.27 0.85 -14.66
CA LEU A 97 10.03 0.03 -15.85
C LEU A 97 8.60 0.26 -16.38
N SER A 98 8.44 0.35 -17.70
CA SER A 98 7.12 0.36 -18.32
C SER A 98 6.44 -1.00 -18.20
N GLY A 99 5.12 -1.05 -18.44
CA GLY A 99 4.38 -2.31 -18.48
C GLY A 99 4.94 -3.28 -19.53
N GLN A 100 5.33 -2.76 -20.70
CA GLN A 100 5.91 -3.57 -21.78
C GLN A 100 7.33 -4.05 -21.44
N ALA A 101 8.21 -3.16 -20.94
CA ALA A 101 9.56 -3.54 -20.55
C ALA A 101 9.57 -4.60 -19.44
N THR A 102 8.61 -4.53 -18.50
CA THR A 102 8.44 -5.55 -17.47
C THR A 102 7.98 -6.89 -18.05
N LEU A 103 7.06 -6.89 -19.01
CA LEU A 103 6.61 -8.10 -19.69
C LEU A 103 7.73 -8.74 -20.50
N ASP A 104 8.50 -7.96 -21.25
CA ASP A 104 9.62 -8.45 -22.05
C ASP A 104 10.71 -9.07 -21.15
N ALA A 105 11.04 -8.40 -20.03
CA ALA A 105 11.95 -8.93 -19.01
C ALA A 105 11.44 -10.23 -18.36
N ALA A 106 10.15 -10.32 -18.05
CA ALA A 106 9.56 -11.53 -17.49
C ALA A 106 9.51 -12.68 -18.53
N GLN A 107 9.29 -12.36 -19.79
CA GLN A 107 9.35 -13.31 -20.91
C GLN A 107 10.76 -13.87 -21.11
N GLU A 108 11.78 -13.01 -21.03
CA GLU A 108 13.20 -13.39 -21.07
C GLU A 108 13.54 -14.39 -19.95
N LEU A 109 13.09 -14.13 -18.71
CA LEU A 109 13.29 -15.03 -17.57
C LEU A 109 12.59 -16.39 -17.76
N TYR A 110 11.40 -16.39 -18.35
CA TYR A 110 10.65 -17.61 -18.64
C TYR A 110 11.33 -18.46 -19.72
N GLU A 111 11.82 -17.85 -20.80
CA GLU A 111 12.56 -18.53 -21.86
C GLU A 111 13.91 -19.07 -21.36
N ALA A 112 14.55 -18.33 -20.44
CA ALA A 112 15.71 -18.78 -19.68
C ALA A 112 15.38 -19.87 -18.64
N LYS A 113 14.10 -20.22 -18.47
CA LYS A 113 13.56 -21.19 -17.49
C LYS A 113 13.86 -20.82 -16.04
N ALA A 114 14.10 -19.55 -15.74
CA ALA A 114 14.38 -19.05 -14.38
C ALA A 114 13.09 -18.75 -13.59
N SER A 115 12.01 -18.35 -14.27
CA SER A 115 10.69 -18.14 -13.68
C SER A 115 9.59 -18.89 -14.45
N THR A 116 8.42 -19.01 -13.84
CA THR A 116 7.23 -19.61 -14.44
C THR A 116 6.57 -18.67 -15.46
N TYR A 117 5.54 -19.16 -16.15
CA TYR A 117 4.88 -18.46 -17.25
C TYR A 117 4.40 -17.05 -16.84
N PRO A 118 4.85 -15.98 -17.52
CA PRO A 118 4.70 -14.62 -17.00
C PRO A 118 3.38 -13.96 -17.36
N ARG A 119 2.56 -14.53 -18.25
CA ARG A 119 1.29 -13.94 -18.70
C ARG A 119 0.09 -14.54 -17.96
N THR A 120 0.24 -14.64 -16.65
CA THR A 120 -0.79 -15.13 -15.72
C THR A 120 -1.48 -13.95 -15.02
N ASP A 121 -2.77 -14.08 -14.75
CA ASP A 121 -3.56 -13.20 -13.89
C ASP A 121 -3.78 -13.81 -12.49
N CYS A 122 -3.43 -15.09 -12.30
CA CYS A 122 -3.60 -15.83 -11.07
C CYS A 122 -2.45 -15.55 -10.07
N PRO A 123 -2.73 -15.12 -8.83
CA PRO A 123 -1.73 -14.96 -7.78
C PRO A 123 -1.58 -16.19 -6.87
N TYR A 124 -2.25 -17.32 -7.18
CA TYR A 124 -2.20 -18.56 -6.39
C TYR A 124 -1.23 -19.58 -6.99
N LEU A 125 -0.86 -20.57 -6.20
CA LEU A 125 0.05 -21.66 -6.53
C LEU A 125 -0.64 -23.01 -6.30
N PRO A 126 -0.36 -24.05 -7.12
CA PRO A 126 -0.84 -25.40 -6.87
C PRO A 126 -0.22 -25.96 -5.59
N GLU A 127 -1.03 -26.57 -4.73
CA GLU A 127 -0.57 -27.15 -3.46
C GLU A 127 0.49 -28.25 -3.66
N GLU A 128 0.43 -28.94 -4.80
CA GLU A 128 1.33 -30.03 -5.19
C GLU A 128 2.77 -29.55 -5.40
N GLN A 129 2.96 -28.28 -5.80
CA GLN A 129 4.29 -27.67 -6.00
C GLN A 129 4.95 -27.23 -4.69
N HIS A 130 4.26 -27.29 -3.54
CA HIS A 130 4.84 -26.90 -2.25
C HIS A 130 6.07 -27.76 -1.88
N GLY A 131 6.10 -29.02 -2.32
CA GLY A 131 7.22 -29.94 -2.07
C GLY A 131 8.57 -29.44 -2.61
N ASP A 132 8.55 -28.64 -3.67
CA ASP A 132 9.75 -28.11 -4.34
C ASP A 132 10.36 -26.92 -3.59
N ALA A 133 9.65 -26.37 -2.60
CA ALA A 133 10.03 -25.14 -1.90
C ALA A 133 11.45 -25.18 -1.32
N ARG A 134 11.84 -26.30 -0.72
CA ARG A 134 13.18 -26.43 -0.11
C ARG A 134 14.28 -26.33 -1.15
N GLU A 135 14.10 -26.97 -2.30
CA GLU A 135 15.07 -26.93 -3.40
C GLU A 135 15.15 -25.53 -4.01
N ILE A 136 13.99 -24.92 -4.31
CA ILE A 136 13.92 -23.58 -4.88
C ILE A 136 14.58 -22.57 -3.94
N LEU A 137 14.24 -22.57 -2.64
CA LEU A 137 14.88 -21.70 -1.64
C LEU A 137 16.39 -21.95 -1.53
N GLY A 138 16.83 -23.19 -1.71
CA GLY A 138 18.24 -23.57 -1.76
C GLY A 138 18.97 -22.91 -2.92
N THR A 139 18.46 -23.03 -4.14
CA THR A 139 19.04 -22.37 -5.33
C THR A 139 19.08 -20.85 -5.19
N LEU A 140 18.08 -20.26 -4.55
CA LEU A 140 18.01 -18.82 -4.30
C LEU A 140 18.96 -18.34 -3.19
N GLY A 141 19.64 -19.25 -2.48
CA GLY A 141 20.47 -18.92 -1.32
C GLY A 141 19.66 -18.41 -0.12
N ALA A 142 18.37 -18.69 -0.08
CA ALA A 142 17.44 -18.13 0.90
C ALA A 142 17.34 -18.96 2.20
N LEU A 143 17.84 -20.20 2.21
CA LEU A 143 17.77 -21.08 3.40
C LEU A 143 18.54 -20.54 4.62
N SER A 144 19.48 -19.61 4.42
CA SER A 144 20.24 -18.97 5.50
C SER A 144 19.56 -17.71 6.05
N ILE A 145 18.45 -17.25 5.45
CA ILE A 145 17.70 -16.09 5.94
C ILE A 145 16.99 -16.47 7.24
N ALA A 146 17.10 -15.62 8.26
CA ALA A 146 16.48 -15.85 9.56
C ALA A 146 14.95 -16.03 9.44
N GLY A 147 14.40 -17.03 10.14
CA GLY A 147 12.96 -17.28 10.18
C GLY A 147 12.37 -18.05 8.99
N ILE A 148 13.15 -18.33 7.95
CA ILE A 148 12.70 -19.18 6.82
C ILE A 148 12.36 -20.59 7.32
N ASP A 149 11.15 -21.04 7.00
CA ASP A 149 10.74 -22.44 7.12
C ASP A 149 10.15 -22.92 5.79
N PRO A 150 10.85 -23.78 5.03
CA PRO A 150 10.34 -24.35 3.78
C PRO A 150 9.02 -25.13 3.95
N ARG A 151 8.66 -25.53 5.17
CA ARG A 151 7.42 -26.24 5.47
C ARG A 151 6.23 -25.31 5.71
N ARG A 152 6.46 -24.00 5.86
CA ARG A 152 5.39 -23.01 6.04
C ARG A 152 4.49 -23.01 4.80
N LYS A 153 3.18 -23.01 5.05
CA LYS A 153 2.14 -23.00 4.00
C LYS A 153 1.37 -21.68 4.04
N HIS A 154 1.83 -20.73 3.25
CA HIS A 154 1.10 -19.50 3.00
C HIS A 154 -0.25 -19.77 2.28
N SER A 155 -1.22 -18.88 2.44
CA SER A 155 -2.54 -18.98 1.78
C SER A 155 -2.51 -18.95 0.25
N ALA A 156 -1.35 -18.63 -0.34
CA ALA A 156 -1.10 -18.70 -1.78
C ALA A 156 -1.13 -20.12 -2.34
N TRP A 157 -0.82 -21.13 -1.52
CA TRP A 157 -0.94 -22.55 -1.91
C TRP A 157 -2.41 -22.96 -1.88
N ASN A 158 -3.07 -22.92 -3.03
CA ASN A 158 -4.51 -23.17 -3.14
C ASN A 158 -4.87 -23.59 -4.57
N THR A 159 -4.82 -24.90 -4.85
CA THR A 159 -5.08 -25.47 -6.19
C THR A 159 -6.47 -25.09 -6.71
N LYS A 160 -7.47 -24.91 -5.84
CA LYS A 160 -8.85 -24.55 -6.23
C LYS A 160 -8.98 -23.15 -6.83
N LYS A 161 -7.99 -22.27 -6.58
CA LYS A 161 -7.95 -20.90 -7.10
C LYS A 161 -6.96 -20.73 -8.26
N VAL A 162 -6.35 -21.83 -8.70
CA VAL A 162 -5.51 -21.87 -9.89
C VAL A 162 -6.39 -22.21 -11.08
N GLU A 163 -6.28 -21.42 -12.15
CA GLU A 163 -6.95 -21.68 -13.42
C GLU A 163 -5.96 -22.36 -14.40
N ALA A 164 -5.81 -21.84 -15.61
CA ALA A 164 -4.88 -22.39 -16.61
C ALA A 164 -3.40 -22.19 -16.23
N HIS A 165 -3.11 -21.10 -15.51
CA HIS A 165 -1.77 -20.74 -15.06
C HIS A 165 -1.81 -20.32 -13.58
N HIS A 166 -0.68 -20.50 -12.91
CA HIS A 166 -0.49 -20.07 -11.52
C HIS A 166 0.41 -18.83 -11.47
N ALA A 167 0.74 -18.35 -10.27
CA ALA A 167 1.55 -17.16 -10.08
C ALA A 167 2.98 -17.30 -10.64
N ILE A 168 3.60 -16.13 -10.87
CA ILE A 168 4.98 -16.00 -11.35
C ILE A 168 5.93 -16.24 -10.17
N ILE A 169 6.66 -17.35 -10.20
CA ILE A 169 7.62 -17.76 -9.16
C ILE A 169 8.92 -18.26 -9.78
N PRO A 170 10.03 -18.33 -9.02
CA PRO A 170 11.25 -18.97 -9.47
C PRO A 170 11.05 -20.48 -9.70
N THR A 171 11.73 -21.05 -10.67
CA THR A 171 11.67 -22.50 -11.00
C THR A 171 12.68 -23.35 -10.23
N GLY A 172 13.55 -22.71 -9.43
CA GLY A 172 14.71 -23.37 -8.81
C GLY A 172 15.92 -23.53 -9.73
N ARG A 173 15.88 -22.96 -10.95
CA ARG A 173 17.06 -22.84 -11.82
C ARG A 173 17.78 -21.51 -11.59
N ALA A 174 19.10 -21.52 -11.73
CA ALA A 174 19.90 -20.30 -11.68
C ALA A 174 19.57 -19.38 -12.86
N VAL A 175 19.53 -18.07 -12.61
CA VAL A 175 19.38 -17.07 -13.65
C VAL A 175 20.67 -17.01 -14.48
N PRO A 176 20.62 -17.16 -15.81
CA PRO A 176 21.80 -17.02 -16.66
C PRO A 176 22.41 -15.61 -16.56
N GLY A 177 23.73 -15.51 -16.55
CA GLY A 177 24.43 -14.22 -16.41
C GLY A 177 24.28 -13.26 -17.61
N ASN A 178 23.71 -13.72 -18.72
CA ASN A 178 23.49 -12.94 -19.93
C ASN A 178 22.10 -12.31 -20.04
N VAL A 179 21.22 -12.48 -19.03
CA VAL A 179 19.91 -11.82 -19.06
C VAL A 179 20.05 -10.31 -18.88
N SER A 180 19.11 -9.55 -19.44
CA SER A 180 19.09 -8.09 -19.38
C SER A 180 19.04 -7.55 -17.93
N SER A 181 19.49 -6.31 -17.74
CA SER A 181 19.37 -5.64 -16.43
C SER A 181 17.92 -5.54 -15.95
N ALA A 182 16.97 -5.36 -16.86
CA ALA A 182 15.55 -5.34 -16.53
C ALA A 182 15.08 -6.73 -16.05
N ALA A 183 15.50 -7.80 -16.70
CA ALA A 183 15.24 -9.18 -16.25
C ALA A 183 15.84 -9.46 -14.86
N GLN A 184 17.05 -8.97 -14.57
CA GLN A 184 17.63 -9.12 -13.22
C GLN A 184 16.79 -8.40 -12.14
N GLN A 185 16.36 -7.17 -12.42
CA GLN A 185 15.48 -6.40 -11.52
C GLN A 185 14.14 -7.10 -11.32
N VAL A 186 13.48 -7.54 -12.40
CA VAL A 186 12.20 -8.26 -12.35
C VAL A 186 12.35 -9.59 -11.59
N PHE A 187 13.43 -10.33 -11.82
CA PHE A 187 13.70 -11.57 -11.08
C PHE A 187 13.89 -11.31 -9.58
N SER A 188 14.56 -10.22 -9.18
CA SER A 188 14.69 -9.91 -7.75
C SER A 188 13.34 -9.71 -7.06
N LEU A 189 12.35 -9.12 -7.75
CA LEU A 189 10.98 -9.00 -7.23
C LEU A 189 10.35 -10.38 -7.06
N ILE A 190 10.40 -11.20 -8.12
CA ILE A 190 9.82 -12.56 -8.13
C ILE A 190 10.46 -13.41 -7.02
N ARG A 191 11.79 -13.35 -6.88
CA ARG A 191 12.55 -14.01 -5.82
C ARG A 191 12.07 -13.58 -4.45
N ASP A 192 12.09 -12.28 -4.16
CA ASP A 192 11.78 -11.79 -2.82
C ASP A 192 10.32 -12.08 -2.43
N ALA A 193 9.38 -11.97 -3.38
CA ALA A 193 7.99 -12.35 -3.17
C ALA A 193 7.83 -13.84 -2.83
N TYR A 194 8.55 -14.73 -3.52
CA TYR A 194 8.53 -16.16 -3.23
C TYR A 194 9.14 -16.49 -1.87
N VAL A 195 10.30 -15.91 -1.54
CA VAL A 195 10.99 -16.15 -0.27
C VAL A 195 10.12 -15.72 0.92
N ARG A 196 9.41 -14.59 0.82
CA ARG A 196 8.51 -14.08 1.87
C ARG A 196 7.37 -15.04 2.22
N LEU A 197 6.92 -15.90 1.30
CA LEU A 197 5.89 -16.92 1.60
C LEU A 197 6.32 -17.92 2.69
N PHE A 198 7.63 -18.05 2.89
CA PHE A 198 8.23 -18.98 3.83
C PHE A 198 8.78 -18.28 5.08
N MET A 199 8.54 -16.98 5.24
CA MET A 199 8.88 -16.20 6.42
C MET A 199 7.68 -16.11 7.38
N PRO A 200 7.89 -15.89 8.68
CA PRO A 200 6.78 -15.65 9.61
C PRO A 200 6.03 -14.36 9.25
N PRO A 201 4.75 -14.25 9.65
CA PRO A 201 3.99 -13.01 9.49
C PRO A 201 4.66 -11.86 10.24
N GLU A 202 4.44 -10.64 9.76
CA GLU A 202 4.73 -9.45 10.54
C GLU A 202 3.76 -9.39 11.72
N ARG A 203 4.27 -9.23 12.93
CA ARG A 203 3.47 -8.93 14.11
C ARG A 203 3.61 -7.45 14.44
N TYR A 204 2.50 -6.75 14.54
CA TYR A 204 2.48 -5.35 14.90
C TYR A 204 1.33 -5.06 15.85
N GLU A 205 1.42 -3.93 16.51
CA GLU A 205 0.43 -3.44 17.44
C GLU A 205 -0.09 -2.11 16.94
N THR A 206 -1.41 -1.95 16.92
CA THR A 206 -2.04 -0.64 16.74
C THR A 206 -2.52 -0.13 18.09
N ARG A 207 -2.17 1.11 18.40
CA ARG A 207 -2.74 1.86 19.51
C ARG A 207 -3.61 2.99 18.97
N GLU A 208 -4.74 3.21 19.62
CA GLU A 208 -5.61 4.33 19.32
C GLU A 208 -6.14 4.92 20.63
N ALA A 209 -6.08 6.24 20.75
CA ALA A 209 -6.57 6.96 21.90
C ALA A 209 -7.51 8.11 21.48
N ILE A 210 -8.53 8.35 22.29
CA ILE A 210 -9.36 9.57 22.24
C ILE A 210 -9.16 10.31 23.55
N PHE A 211 -8.83 11.59 23.46
CA PHE A 211 -8.62 12.49 24.58
C PHE A 211 -9.76 13.51 24.60
N ALA A 212 -10.47 13.61 25.72
CA ALA A 212 -11.56 14.55 25.91
C ALA A 212 -11.10 15.70 26.81
N PHE A 213 -11.17 16.93 26.31
CA PHE A 213 -10.93 18.14 27.08
C PHE A 213 -12.20 18.56 27.83
N SER A 214 -12.06 19.30 28.92
CA SER A 214 -13.20 19.82 29.69
C SER A 214 -14.12 20.74 28.88
N SER A 215 -13.62 21.34 27.81
CA SER A 215 -14.42 22.14 26.88
C SER A 215 -15.37 21.33 26.00
N GLY A 216 -15.28 19.99 26.02
CA GLY A 216 -16.03 19.08 25.14
C GLY A 216 -15.31 18.71 23.84
N GLU A 217 -14.11 19.26 23.59
CA GLU A 217 -13.32 18.95 22.40
C GLU A 217 -12.64 17.60 22.52
N ARG A 218 -12.55 16.89 21.39
CA ARG A 218 -11.90 15.59 21.33
C ARG A 218 -10.71 15.58 20.39
N PHE A 219 -9.68 14.87 20.80
CA PHE A 219 -8.47 14.66 20.01
C PHE A 219 -8.19 13.18 19.88
N ARG A 220 -7.74 12.76 18.70
CA ARG A 220 -7.44 11.36 18.38
C ARG A 220 -5.95 11.19 18.11
N ALA A 221 -5.36 10.18 18.72
CA ALA A 221 -4.02 9.70 18.37
C ALA A 221 -4.12 8.26 17.88
N HIS A 222 -3.35 7.92 16.87
CA HIS A 222 -3.17 6.56 16.38
C HIS A 222 -1.69 6.28 16.23
N SER A 223 -1.27 5.05 16.45
CA SER A 223 0.10 4.63 16.19
C SER A 223 0.18 3.15 15.90
N ARG A 224 1.18 2.76 15.11
CA ARG A 224 1.50 1.38 14.78
C ARG A 224 2.94 1.08 15.21
N PHE A 225 3.11 0.03 15.98
CA PHE A 225 4.41 -0.45 16.46
C PHE A 225 4.69 -1.84 15.90
N THR A 226 5.79 -2.00 15.17
CA THR A 226 6.24 -3.34 14.75
C THR A 226 6.79 -4.08 15.98
N LEU A 227 6.20 -5.22 16.30
CA LEU A 227 6.64 -6.11 17.38
C LEU A 227 7.63 -7.15 16.85
N LYS A 228 7.32 -7.75 15.70
CA LYS A 228 8.21 -8.63 14.94
C LYS A 228 8.06 -8.32 13.45
N PRO A 229 9.13 -8.00 12.74
CA PRO A 229 9.04 -7.59 11.33
C PRO A 229 8.65 -8.75 10.39
N GLY A 230 9.03 -9.99 10.72
CA GLY A 230 8.70 -11.17 9.91
C GLY A 230 9.11 -11.01 8.44
N TRP A 231 8.20 -11.29 7.51
CA TRP A 231 8.47 -11.16 6.07
C TRP A 231 8.89 -9.74 5.62
N THR A 232 8.54 -8.70 6.39
CA THR A 232 8.90 -7.31 6.02
C THR A 232 10.39 -6.99 6.16
N GLU A 233 11.19 -7.87 6.78
CA GLU A 233 12.66 -7.75 6.82
C GLU A 233 13.30 -7.75 5.41
N LEU A 234 12.68 -8.45 4.45
CA LEU A 234 13.11 -8.43 3.04
C LEU A 234 12.54 -7.23 2.26
N GLY A 235 11.99 -6.23 2.94
CA GLY A 235 11.23 -5.14 2.33
C GLY A 235 9.89 -5.60 1.76
N GLY A 236 9.22 -4.75 0.99
CA GLY A 236 7.95 -5.09 0.33
C GLY A 236 6.69 -4.64 1.06
N ALA A 237 6.80 -4.01 2.24
CA ALA A 237 5.68 -3.26 2.81
C ALA A 237 5.21 -2.14 1.86
N ASP A 238 6.17 -1.51 1.17
CA ASP A 238 5.88 -0.52 0.13
C ASP A 238 5.34 -1.14 -1.15
N ASP A 239 5.22 -2.47 -1.26
CA ASP A 239 4.64 -3.09 -2.45
C ASP A 239 3.10 -2.95 -2.49
N GLU A 240 2.48 -2.59 -1.37
CA GLU A 240 1.08 -2.17 -1.28
C GLU A 240 0.91 -0.72 -1.78
N PRO A 241 -0.24 -0.36 -2.39
CA PRO A 241 -0.55 1.05 -2.63
C PRO A 241 -0.55 1.78 -1.28
N VAL A 242 0.26 2.83 -1.18
CA VAL A 242 0.29 3.68 0.01
C VAL A 242 -0.92 4.62 -0.10
N GLU A 243 -1.92 4.43 0.76
CA GLU A 243 -2.86 5.51 1.06
C GLU A 243 -2.06 6.60 1.79
N GLU A 244 -1.84 7.74 1.15
CA GLU A 244 -1.06 8.85 1.69
C GLU A 244 -1.81 9.63 2.78
N GLU A 245 -3.09 9.35 2.98
CA GLU A 245 -3.91 9.99 4.01
C GLU A 245 -3.59 9.39 5.39
N GLY A 246 -2.91 10.18 6.24
CA GLY A 246 -2.74 9.88 7.66
C GLY A 246 -1.31 9.57 8.14
N LYS A 247 -0.29 9.62 7.28
CA LYS A 247 1.11 9.39 7.68
C LYS A 247 1.69 10.38 8.70
N GLU A 248 1.03 11.50 8.94
CA GLU A 248 1.47 12.49 9.95
C GLU A 248 1.24 12.05 11.40
N ALA A 249 0.57 10.93 11.64
CA ALA A 249 0.39 10.35 12.96
C ALA A 249 1.12 8.99 13.12
N HIS A 250 2.38 8.89 12.70
CA HIS A 250 3.29 7.94 13.37
C HIS A 250 3.75 8.55 14.71
N ALA A 251 2.80 8.98 15.53
CA ALA A 251 3.06 9.53 16.84
C ALA A 251 3.55 8.40 17.75
N ARG A 252 4.49 8.68 18.65
CA ARG A 252 4.75 7.79 19.79
C ARG A 252 3.52 7.84 20.68
N LEU A 253 2.64 6.84 20.59
CA LEU A 253 1.50 6.71 21.49
C LEU A 253 1.90 5.71 22.59
N PRO A 254 2.24 6.15 23.82
CA PRO A 254 2.56 5.27 24.92
C PRO A 254 1.33 4.43 25.32
N ALA A 255 1.55 3.47 26.21
CA ALA A 255 0.42 2.78 26.83
C ALA A 255 -0.28 3.75 27.77
N LEU A 256 -1.61 3.81 27.71
CA LEU A 256 -2.43 4.72 28.48
C LEU A 256 -3.52 3.96 29.23
N GLU A 257 -4.00 4.55 30.31
CA GLU A 257 -5.16 4.05 31.04
C GLU A 257 -6.38 4.94 30.78
N VAL A 258 -7.57 4.34 30.61
CA VAL A 258 -8.81 5.12 30.50
C VAL A 258 -9.04 5.86 31.82
N GLY A 259 -9.28 7.17 31.74
CA GLY A 259 -9.36 8.06 32.91
C GLY A 259 -8.05 8.73 33.29
N GLU A 260 -6.92 8.35 32.68
CA GLU A 260 -5.63 9.03 32.88
C GLU A 260 -5.73 10.50 32.44
N GLN A 261 -5.13 11.40 33.22
CA GLN A 261 -5.03 12.81 32.86
C GLN A 261 -3.75 13.09 32.08
N VAL A 262 -3.89 13.84 30.99
CA VAL A 262 -2.78 14.38 30.21
C VAL A 262 -2.90 15.90 30.16
N VAL A 263 -1.78 16.59 29.98
CA VAL A 263 -1.73 18.06 29.87
C VAL A 263 -1.35 18.43 28.44
N CYS A 264 -2.03 19.40 27.85
CA CYS A 264 -1.61 19.95 26.57
C CYS A 264 -0.44 20.91 26.78
N SER A 265 0.75 20.55 26.29
CA SER A 265 1.95 21.37 26.38
C SER A 265 2.07 22.36 25.20
N GLY A 266 1.41 22.04 24.08
CA GLY A 266 1.38 22.89 22.89
C GLY A 266 0.27 22.50 21.93
N ALA A 267 -0.12 23.45 21.06
CA ALA A 267 -1.07 23.20 19.98
C ALA A 267 -0.75 24.10 18.79
N ASP A 268 -0.94 23.58 17.58
CA ASP A 268 -0.71 24.27 16.32
C ASP A 268 -1.91 24.13 15.38
N VAL A 269 -2.19 25.20 14.63
CA VAL A 269 -3.04 25.10 13.44
C VAL A 269 -2.19 24.57 12.30
N VAL A 270 -2.53 23.40 11.78
CA VAL A 270 -1.90 22.82 10.59
C VAL A 270 -2.73 23.19 9.37
N ALA A 271 -2.17 24.03 8.52
CA ALA A 271 -2.74 24.36 7.21
C ALA A 271 -2.23 23.37 6.16
N LYS A 272 -3.14 22.88 5.32
CA LYS A 272 -2.85 21.99 4.20
C LYS A 272 -3.61 22.45 2.97
N ASP A 273 -3.07 22.14 1.82
CA ASP A 273 -3.72 22.39 0.54
C ASP A 273 -4.21 21.07 -0.03
N THR A 274 -5.46 21.03 -0.50
CA THR A 274 -5.94 19.90 -1.26
C THR A 274 -5.07 19.74 -2.51
N LYS A 275 -4.73 18.49 -2.84
CA LYS A 275 -3.91 18.20 -4.02
C LYS A 275 -4.81 17.78 -5.18
N PRO A 276 -4.47 18.17 -6.42
CA PRO A 276 -5.15 17.61 -7.57
C PRO A 276 -4.91 16.08 -7.60
N PRO A 277 -5.81 15.33 -8.24
CA PRO A 277 -5.58 13.91 -8.45
C PRO A 277 -4.28 13.73 -9.25
N ARG A 278 -3.54 12.66 -8.96
CA ARG A 278 -2.28 12.40 -9.67
C ARG A 278 -2.54 12.05 -11.13
N TYR A 279 -1.63 12.46 -12.01
CA TYR A 279 -1.57 11.90 -13.36
C TYR A 279 -1.44 10.37 -13.31
N TYR A 280 -1.90 9.71 -14.36
CA TYR A 280 -1.69 8.28 -14.49
C TYR A 280 -0.20 8.00 -14.76
N THR A 281 0.33 7.00 -14.08
CA THR A 281 1.54 6.28 -14.48
C THR A 281 1.11 5.07 -15.31
N ASP A 282 2.05 4.39 -15.99
CA ASP A 282 1.76 3.11 -16.65
C ASP A 282 1.02 2.14 -15.71
N GLY A 283 1.50 2.02 -14.47
CA GLY A 283 0.89 1.12 -13.47
C GLY A 283 -0.51 1.53 -13.05
N THR A 284 -0.76 2.84 -12.80
CA THR A 284 -2.09 3.30 -12.38
C THR A 284 -3.08 3.37 -13.54
N LEU A 285 -2.60 3.55 -14.78
CA LEU A 285 -3.43 3.46 -15.98
C LEU A 285 -3.86 2.02 -16.25
N GLU A 286 -2.93 1.06 -16.19
CA GLU A 286 -3.29 -0.37 -16.32
C GLU A 286 -4.28 -0.79 -15.23
N ALA A 287 -4.08 -0.36 -13.98
CA ALA A 287 -5.02 -0.61 -12.89
C ALA A 287 -6.41 -0.01 -13.15
N ALA A 288 -6.47 1.19 -13.75
CA ALA A 288 -7.73 1.81 -14.15
C ALA A 288 -8.42 1.03 -15.29
N MET A 289 -7.67 0.49 -16.25
CA MET A 289 -8.21 -0.36 -17.32
C MET A 289 -8.83 -1.66 -16.77
N VAL A 290 -8.17 -2.31 -15.79
CA VAL A 290 -8.72 -3.47 -15.06
C VAL A 290 -9.98 -3.07 -14.26
N GLY A 291 -9.88 -1.96 -13.54
CA GLY A 291 -10.91 -1.46 -12.64
C GLY A 291 -12.02 -0.65 -13.31
N ILE A 292 -12.11 -0.64 -14.64
CA ILE A 292 -12.94 0.33 -15.37
C ILE A 292 -14.43 0.25 -15.00
N HIS A 293 -14.89 -0.92 -14.57
CA HIS A 293 -16.25 -1.13 -14.05
C HIS A 293 -16.61 -0.19 -12.88
N LYS A 294 -15.62 0.35 -12.14
CA LYS A 294 -15.84 1.33 -11.07
C LYS A 294 -16.33 2.68 -11.60
N LEU A 295 -16.03 3.01 -12.85
CA LEU A 295 -16.42 4.26 -13.50
C LEU A 295 -17.75 4.14 -14.28
N ILE A 296 -18.36 2.95 -14.30
CA ILE A 296 -19.59 2.69 -15.05
C ILE A 296 -20.79 2.75 -14.12
N ILE A 297 -21.76 3.59 -14.48
CA ILE A 297 -23.03 3.76 -13.74
C ILE A 297 -23.99 2.62 -14.04
N ASP A 298 -24.09 2.19 -15.31
CA ASP A 298 -25.01 1.12 -15.73
C ASP A 298 -24.67 -0.22 -15.03
N PRO A 299 -25.59 -0.79 -14.22
CA PRO A 299 -25.30 -1.99 -13.45
C PRO A 299 -24.96 -3.23 -14.29
N LYS A 300 -25.56 -3.35 -15.49
CA LYS A 300 -25.37 -4.51 -16.37
C LYS A 300 -24.01 -4.47 -17.05
N MET A 301 -23.59 -3.31 -17.55
CA MET A 301 -22.25 -3.11 -18.09
C MET A 301 -21.17 -3.23 -17.01
N LYS A 302 -21.44 -2.72 -15.81
CA LYS A 302 -20.55 -2.88 -14.65
C LYS A 302 -20.30 -4.35 -14.31
N ALA A 303 -21.37 -5.17 -14.27
CA ALA A 303 -21.25 -6.61 -14.03
C ALA A 303 -20.40 -7.30 -15.11
N ARG A 304 -20.70 -7.04 -16.39
CA ARG A 304 -19.94 -7.61 -17.52
C ARG A 304 -18.45 -7.25 -17.47
N LEU A 305 -18.12 -5.98 -17.26
CA LEU A 305 -16.72 -5.53 -17.19
C LEU A 305 -15.98 -6.11 -15.97
N ARG A 306 -16.70 -6.43 -14.90
CA ARG A 306 -16.14 -7.13 -13.75
C ARG A 306 -15.84 -8.59 -14.08
N GLU A 307 -16.71 -9.25 -14.84
CA GLU A 307 -16.53 -10.64 -15.29
C GLU A 307 -15.42 -10.78 -16.33
N THR A 308 -15.22 -9.79 -17.21
CA THR A 308 -14.22 -9.85 -18.30
C THR A 308 -12.87 -9.22 -17.95
N SER A 309 -12.57 -8.98 -16.67
CA SER A 309 -11.33 -8.35 -16.22
C SER A 309 -11.04 -6.96 -16.82
N GLY A 310 -12.10 -6.17 -17.03
CA GLY A 310 -12.02 -4.78 -17.47
C GLY A 310 -11.80 -4.62 -18.98
N LEU A 311 -11.03 -3.59 -19.36
CA LEU A 311 -10.71 -3.25 -20.75
C LEU A 311 -9.34 -3.79 -21.14
N GLY A 312 -9.32 -4.61 -22.21
CA GLY A 312 -8.12 -5.33 -22.64
C GLY A 312 -7.79 -6.51 -21.72
N THR A 313 -7.02 -7.46 -22.24
CA THR A 313 -6.53 -8.61 -21.48
C THR A 313 -5.19 -8.28 -20.83
N GLU A 314 -4.79 -9.09 -19.85
CA GLU A 314 -3.50 -8.95 -19.15
C GLU A 314 -2.31 -8.79 -20.11
N ALA A 315 -2.37 -9.46 -21.25
CA ALA A 315 -1.34 -9.42 -22.29
C ALA A 315 -1.41 -8.21 -23.23
N THR A 316 -2.54 -7.52 -23.37
CA THR A 316 -2.72 -6.46 -24.38
C THR A 316 -2.70 -5.04 -23.83
N ARG A 317 -2.96 -4.84 -22.53
CA ARG A 317 -3.04 -3.48 -21.94
C ARG A 317 -1.75 -2.66 -22.13
N ALA A 318 -0.59 -3.25 -21.88
CA ALA A 318 0.70 -2.59 -22.08
C ALA A 318 0.89 -2.15 -23.55
N ALA A 319 0.61 -3.05 -24.50
CA ALA A 319 0.72 -2.76 -25.93
C ALA A 319 -0.26 -1.66 -26.39
N ILE A 320 -1.47 -1.60 -25.81
CA ILE A 320 -2.42 -0.51 -26.06
C ILE A 320 -1.82 0.83 -25.60
N ILE A 321 -1.23 0.89 -24.40
CA ILE A 321 -0.59 2.10 -23.88
C ILE A 321 0.58 2.53 -24.79
N GLU A 322 1.46 1.60 -25.16
CA GLU A 322 2.57 1.90 -26.09
C GLU A 322 2.07 2.36 -27.46
N THR A 323 0.95 1.81 -27.95
CA THR A 323 0.33 2.27 -29.21
C THR A 323 -0.18 3.70 -29.10
N LEU A 324 -0.78 4.09 -27.98
CA LEU A 324 -1.24 5.46 -27.75
C LEU A 324 -0.07 6.44 -27.65
N ILE A 325 1.05 6.02 -27.05
CA ILE A 325 2.29 6.81 -27.01
C ILE A 325 2.89 6.96 -28.40
N ALA A 326 3.03 5.85 -29.15
CA ALA A 326 3.60 5.85 -30.50
C ALA A 326 2.79 6.67 -31.51
N ARG A 327 1.48 6.80 -31.29
CA ARG A 327 0.58 7.64 -32.09
C ARG A 327 0.43 9.07 -31.54
N GLU A 328 1.21 9.42 -30.51
CA GLU A 328 1.25 10.76 -29.90
C GLU A 328 -0.10 11.22 -29.31
N TYR A 329 -0.98 10.29 -28.94
CA TYR A 329 -2.22 10.63 -28.21
C TYR A 329 -1.97 10.91 -26.73
N ILE A 330 -0.89 10.35 -26.17
CA ILE A 330 -0.43 10.56 -24.80
C ILE A 330 1.10 10.57 -24.78
N HIS A 331 1.68 11.24 -23.78
CA HIS A 331 3.14 11.28 -23.57
C HIS A 331 3.51 10.70 -22.21
N ARG A 332 4.64 10.00 -22.16
CA ARG A 332 5.25 9.51 -20.92
C ARG A 332 6.31 10.53 -20.47
N ASN A 333 6.00 11.31 -19.43
CA ASN A 333 6.96 12.20 -18.80
C ASN A 333 7.77 11.41 -17.76
N LYS A 334 9.10 11.40 -17.90
CA LYS A 334 10.03 10.70 -16.99
C LYS A 334 10.41 11.56 -15.81
#